data_AF-A0A9E5YLX2-F1
#
_entry.id   AF-A0A9E5YLX2-F1
#
_cell.length_a   1.000
_cell.length_b   1.000
_cell.length_c   1.000
_cell.angle_alpha   90.00
_cell.angle_beta   90.00
_cell.angle_gamma   90.00
#
_symmetry.space_group_name_H-M   'P 1'
#
loop_
_entity.id
_entity.type
_entity.pdbx_description
1 polymer ?
#
loop_
_entity_poly.entity_id
_entity_poly.type
_entity_poly.pdbx_seq_one_letter_code
_entity_poly.pdbx_strand_id
1 'polypeptide(L)'
;MGKEKLVQLLQHGSLDRETKLMIVDLFASGLDAELEVDIVQLLTDWDAADKSIDAVMTSKLDAVKAKYDAREAELDESSVDDIESAAEDISKEQKIAKIQADLGAL
;
A
#
# COMPACT_ATOMS: atom_id res chain seq x y z
N MET A 1 -40.16 -14.05 3.91
CA MET A 1 -39.49 -14.36 5.20
C MET A 1 -38.22 -15.20 5.10
N GLY A 2 -38.15 -16.28 4.31
CA GLY A 2 -36.91 -17.08 4.17
C GLY A 2 -35.84 -16.45 3.26
N LYS A 3 -36.22 -16.02 2.04
CA LYS A 3 -35.33 -15.42 1.03
C LYS A 3 -34.63 -14.14 1.53
N GLU A 4 -35.37 -13.19 2.11
CA GLU A 4 -34.81 -11.91 2.58
C GLU A 4 -33.75 -12.08 3.67
N LYS A 5 -33.95 -13.03 4.60
CA LYS A 5 -32.95 -13.35 5.62
C LYS A 5 -31.69 -13.97 5.02
N LEU A 6 -31.83 -14.83 4.02
CA LEU A 6 -30.70 -15.43 3.31
C LEU A 6 -29.89 -14.35 2.57
N VAL A 7 -30.58 -13.44 1.87
CA VAL A 7 -29.93 -12.30 1.19
C VAL A 7 -29.17 -11.42 2.19
N GLN A 8 -29.76 -11.09 3.34
CA GLN A 8 -29.06 -10.34 4.40
C GLN A 8 -27.84 -11.10 4.96
N LEU A 9 -27.95 -12.42 5.14
CA LEU A 9 -26.86 -13.27 5.63
C LEU A 9 -25.71 -13.35 4.61
N LEU A 10 -26.04 -13.43 3.32
CA LEU A 10 -25.04 -13.38 2.27
C LEU A 10 -24.39 -11.98 2.25
N GLN A 11 -25.17 -10.90 2.21
CA GLN A 11 -24.71 -9.50 2.16
C GLN A 11 -23.81 -9.09 3.32
N HIS A 12 -24.21 -9.41 4.55
CA HIS A 12 -23.59 -8.86 5.76
C HIS A 12 -22.96 -9.93 6.66
N GLY A 13 -23.13 -11.20 6.35
CA GLY A 13 -22.52 -12.28 7.10
C GLY A 13 -21.00 -12.32 6.90
N SER A 14 -20.30 -12.75 7.95
CA SER A 14 -18.84 -12.93 7.98
C SER A 14 -18.35 -14.16 7.21
N LEU A 15 -19.19 -14.75 6.36
CA LEU A 15 -18.82 -15.89 5.53
C LEU A 15 -17.83 -15.40 4.46
N ASP A 16 -16.83 -16.22 4.16
CA ASP A 16 -15.93 -15.98 3.05
C ASP A 16 -16.67 -16.11 1.71
N ARG A 17 -16.09 -15.54 0.66
CA ARG A 17 -16.70 -15.46 -0.68
C ARG A 17 -17.02 -16.85 -1.25
N GLU A 18 -16.14 -17.82 -1.05
CA GLU A 18 -16.28 -19.17 -1.59
C GLU A 18 -17.43 -19.91 -0.90
N THR A 19 -17.55 -19.78 0.42
CA THR A 19 -18.69 -20.31 1.18
C THR A 19 -20.01 -19.65 0.77
N LYS A 20 -20.01 -18.33 0.53
CA LYS A 20 -21.21 -17.61 0.05
C LYS A 20 -21.65 -18.06 -1.34
N LEU A 21 -20.68 -18.25 -2.26
CA LEU A 21 -20.91 -18.79 -3.61
C LEU A 21 -21.44 -20.22 -3.57
N MET A 22 -20.89 -21.08 -2.72
CA MET A 22 -21.34 -22.46 -2.57
C MET A 22 -22.78 -22.51 -2.04
N ILE A 23 -23.13 -21.67 -1.06
CA ILE A 23 -24.50 -21.55 -0.54
C ILE A 23 -25.45 -21.11 -1.65
N VAL A 24 -25.04 -20.09 -2.41
CA VAL A 24 -25.76 -19.62 -3.59
C VAL A 24 -26.03 -20.76 -4.58
N ASP A 25 -25.00 -21.54 -4.93
CA ASP A 25 -25.10 -22.62 -5.92
C ASP A 25 -26.00 -23.78 -5.42
N LEU A 26 -25.93 -24.07 -4.12
CA LEU A 26 -26.82 -25.02 -3.42
C LEU A 26 -28.29 -24.59 -3.42
N PHE A 27 -28.57 -23.28 -3.41
CA PHE A 27 -29.92 -22.76 -3.48
C PHE A 27 -30.40 -22.59 -4.93
N ALA A 28 -29.52 -22.18 -5.85
CA ALA A 28 -29.83 -22.06 -7.28
C ALA A 28 -30.25 -23.39 -7.90
N SER A 29 -29.65 -24.50 -7.45
CA SER A 29 -30.00 -25.86 -7.89
C SER A 29 -31.41 -26.34 -7.46
N GLY A 30 -32.17 -25.54 -6.69
CA GLY A 30 -33.53 -25.89 -6.25
C GLY A 30 -34.57 -24.76 -6.24
N LEU A 31 -34.30 -23.55 -6.75
CA LEU A 31 -35.19 -22.39 -6.57
C LEU A 31 -35.54 -21.60 -7.85
N ASP A 32 -36.78 -21.12 -7.81
CA ASP A 32 -37.45 -20.04 -8.55
C ASP A 32 -36.53 -18.96 -9.16
N ALA A 33 -36.73 -18.68 -10.46
CA ALA A 33 -35.88 -17.85 -11.32
C ALA A 33 -35.62 -16.42 -10.78
N GLU A 34 -36.54 -15.87 -9.98
CA GLU A 34 -36.37 -14.55 -9.37
C GLU A 34 -35.23 -14.54 -8.32
N LEU A 35 -35.04 -15.65 -7.58
CA LEU A 35 -33.95 -15.76 -6.62
C LEU A 35 -32.59 -15.92 -7.33
N GLU A 36 -32.56 -16.60 -8.47
CA GLU A 36 -31.35 -16.74 -9.28
C GLU A 36 -30.85 -15.37 -9.75
N VAL A 37 -31.77 -14.49 -10.20
CA VAL A 37 -31.45 -13.12 -10.59
C VAL A 37 -30.91 -12.30 -9.41
N ASP A 38 -31.57 -12.36 -8.25
CA ASP A 38 -31.12 -11.64 -7.04
C ASP A 38 -29.72 -12.08 -6.61
N ILE A 39 -29.45 -13.38 -6.69
CA ILE A 39 -28.16 -13.99 -6.36
C ILE A 39 -27.07 -13.54 -7.34
N VAL A 40 -27.33 -13.59 -8.64
CA VAL A 40 -26.37 -13.16 -9.67
C VAL A 40 -26.05 -11.67 -9.53
N GLN A 41 -27.06 -10.85 -9.23
CA GLN A 41 -26.87 -9.44 -8.95
C GLN A 41 -25.97 -9.25 -7.72
N LEU A 42 -26.22 -10.00 -6.64
CA LEU A 42 -25.42 -9.96 -5.43
C LEU A 42 -23.93 -10.25 -5.69
N LEU A 43 -23.66 -11.30 -6.46
CA LEU A 43 -22.30 -11.71 -6.78
C LEU A 43 -21.58 -10.69 -7.66
N THR A 44 -22.31 -10.06 -8.59
CA THR A 44 -21.79 -9.02 -9.47
C THR A 44 -21.44 -7.76 -8.69
N ASP A 45 -22.31 -7.36 -7.76
CA ASP A 45 -22.09 -6.18 -6.90
C ASP A 45 -20.89 -6.39 -5.97
N TRP A 46 -20.70 -7.61 -5.45
CA TRP A 46 -19.51 -7.94 -4.66
C TRP A 46 -18.23 -7.93 -5.47
N ASP A 47 -18.22 -8.52 -6.66
CA ASP A 47 -17.03 -8.51 -7.52
C ASP A 47 -16.63 -7.07 -7.91
N ALA A 48 -17.61 -6.20 -8.12
CA ALA A 48 -17.38 -4.77 -8.35
C ALA A 48 -16.81 -4.06 -7.10
N ALA A 49 -17.34 -4.37 -5.91
CA ALA A 49 -16.85 -3.81 -4.65
C ALA A 49 -15.40 -4.25 -4.34
N ASP A 50 -15.09 -5.54 -4.51
CA ASP A 50 -13.74 -6.08 -4.30
C ASP A 50 -12.73 -5.42 -5.25
N LYS A 51 -13.04 -5.31 -6.54
CA LYS A 51 -12.19 -4.61 -7.52
C LYS A 51 -11.94 -3.15 -7.15
N SER A 52 -12.96 -2.47 -6.62
CA SER A 52 -12.83 -1.08 -6.15
C SER A 52 -11.90 -0.98 -4.94
N ILE A 53 -12.03 -1.91 -3.98
CA ILE A 53 -11.15 -1.98 -2.80
C ILE A 53 -9.71 -2.26 -3.24
N ASP A 54 -9.48 -3.23 -4.12
CA ASP A 54 -8.15 -3.56 -4.64
C ASP A 54 -7.50 -2.37 -5.36
N ALA A 55 -8.27 -1.64 -6.18
CA ALA A 55 -7.79 -0.44 -6.86
C ALA A 55 -7.38 0.66 -5.85
N VAL A 56 -8.19 0.88 -4.81
CA VAL A 56 -7.89 1.85 -3.75
C VAL A 56 -6.66 1.43 -2.94
N MET A 57 -6.54 0.15 -2.60
CA MET A 57 -5.39 -0.38 -1.83
C MET A 57 -4.10 -0.30 -2.63
N THR A 58 -4.14 -0.63 -3.92
CA THR A 58 -3.00 -0.48 -4.84
C THR A 58 -2.57 0.98 -4.95
N SER A 59 -3.52 1.90 -5.17
CA SER A 59 -3.24 3.33 -5.24
C SER A 59 -2.62 3.87 -3.93
N LYS A 60 -3.09 3.42 -2.77
CA LYS A 60 -2.50 3.79 -1.48
C LYS A 60 -1.09 3.22 -1.32
N LEU A 61 -0.86 1.98 -1.75
CA LEU A 61 0.46 1.35 -1.71
C LEU A 61 1.47 2.13 -2.56
N ASP A 62 1.09 2.50 -3.78
CA ASP A 62 1.91 3.28 -4.70
C ASP A 62 2.21 4.67 -4.13
N ALA A 63 1.22 5.32 -3.51
CA ALA A 63 1.44 6.59 -2.82
C ALA A 63 2.39 6.48 -1.63
N VAL A 64 2.37 5.36 -0.89
CA VAL A 64 3.32 5.10 0.20
C VAL A 64 4.73 4.85 -0.35
N LYS A 65 4.87 4.06 -1.43
CA LYS A 65 6.17 3.84 -2.09
C LYS A 65 6.76 5.14 -2.60
N ALA A 66 6.00 5.95 -3.32
CA ALA A 66 6.47 7.24 -3.82
C ALA A 66 6.95 8.18 -2.69
N LYS A 67 6.27 8.16 -1.54
CA LYS A 67 6.72 8.92 -0.35
C LYS A 67 7.98 8.36 0.28
N TYR A 68 8.15 7.03 0.25
CA TYR A 68 9.35 6.38 0.74
C TYR A 68 10.55 6.73 -0.15
N ASP A 69 10.42 6.56 -1.47
CA ASP A 69 11.47 6.86 -2.45
C ASP A 69 11.89 8.34 -2.39
N ALA A 70 10.94 9.25 -2.23
CA ALA A 70 11.22 10.68 -2.06
C ALA A 70 12.03 10.97 -0.78
N ARG A 71 11.68 10.31 0.33
CA ARG A 71 12.43 10.47 1.60
C ARG A 71 13.81 9.82 1.54
N GLU A 72 13.96 8.71 0.83
CA GLU A 72 15.25 8.07 0.60
C GLU A 72 16.18 8.99 -0.20
N ALA A 73 15.67 9.60 -1.28
CA ALA A 73 16.42 10.57 -2.07
C ALA A 73 16.84 11.82 -1.27
N GLU A 74 15.96 12.37 -0.43
CA GLU A 74 16.30 13.50 0.47
C GLU A 74 17.41 13.13 1.46
N LEU A 75 17.40 11.89 1.98
CA LEU A 75 18.39 11.40 2.92
C LEU A 75 19.76 11.19 2.24
N ASP A 76 19.76 10.64 1.03
CA ASP A 76 20.99 10.47 0.25
C ASP A 76 21.62 11.82 -0.11
N GLU A 77 20.82 12.80 -0.54
CA GLU A 77 21.31 14.15 -0.87
C GLU A 77 21.87 14.87 0.37
N SER A 78 21.15 14.85 1.48
CA SER A 78 21.62 15.43 2.75
C SER A 78 22.91 14.76 3.25
N SER A 79 23.05 13.45 3.08
CA SER A 79 24.23 12.72 3.53
C SER A 79 25.47 13.05 2.69
N VAL A 80 25.29 13.30 1.39
CA VAL A 80 26.37 13.72 0.49
C VAL A 80 26.85 15.12 0.85
N ASP A 81 25.94 16.06 1.06
CA ASP A 81 26.27 17.44 1.45
C ASP A 81 27.04 17.50 2.78
N ASP A 82 26.62 16.70 3.78
CA ASP A 82 27.30 16.62 5.08
C ASP A 82 28.72 16.05 4.96
N ILE A 83 28.92 15.03 4.11
CA ILE A 83 30.24 14.44 3.86
C ILE A 83 31.15 15.41 3.12
N GLU A 84 30.64 16.14 2.11
CA GLU A 84 31.41 17.11 1.34
C GLU A 84 31.84 18.29 2.22
N SER A 85 30.93 18.82 3.04
CA SER A 85 31.21 19.86 4.03
C SER A 85 32.28 19.42 5.04
N ALA A 86 32.15 18.19 5.60
CA ALA A 86 33.15 17.65 6.52
C ALA A 86 34.52 17.46 5.84
N ALA A 87 34.56 17.03 4.58
CA ALA A 87 35.79 16.87 3.82
C ALA A 87 36.49 18.22 3.55
N GLU A 88 35.74 19.27 3.26
CA GLU A 88 36.27 20.62 3.11
C GLU A 88 36.89 21.15 4.40
N ASP A 89 36.21 20.95 5.53
CA ASP A 89 36.68 21.43 6.82
C ASP A 89 37.95 20.71 7.27
N ILE A 90 38.03 19.39 7.08
CA ILE A 90 39.27 18.61 7.29
C ILE A 90 40.40 19.14 6.38
N SER A 91 40.11 19.45 5.12
CA SER A 91 41.11 20.00 4.17
C SER A 91 41.62 21.37 4.62
N LYS A 92 40.74 22.23 5.15
CA LYS A 92 41.12 23.53 5.72
C LYS A 92 42.01 23.36 6.95
N GLU A 93 41.63 22.47 7.87
CA GLU A 93 42.43 22.17 9.07
C GLU A 93 43.83 21.62 8.72
N GLN A 94 43.92 20.70 7.77
CA GLN A 94 45.20 20.16 7.30
C GLN A 94 46.10 21.25 6.69
N LYS A 95 45.53 22.18 5.92
CA LYS A 95 46.29 23.33 5.38
C LYS A 95 46.78 24.25 6.48
N ILE A 96 45.95 24.53 7.49
CA ILE A 96 46.33 25.35 8.66
C ILE A 96 47.47 24.67 9.44
N ALA A 97 47.34 23.37 9.72
CA ALA A 97 48.37 22.60 10.43
C ALA A 97 49.70 22.60 9.65
N LYS A 98 49.64 22.48 8.33
CA LYS A 98 50.83 22.56 7.46
C LYS A 98 51.51 23.94 7.53
N ILE A 99 50.73 25.03 7.44
CA ILE A 99 51.25 26.40 7.55
C ILE A 99 51.89 26.63 8.93
N GLN A 100 51.27 26.12 10.01
CA GLN A 100 51.82 26.21 11.36
C GLN A 100 53.12 25.42 11.52
N ALA A 101 53.21 24.22 10.94
CA ALA A 101 54.44 23.43 10.92
C ALA A 101 55.56 24.13 10.15
N ASP A 102 55.23 24.71 8.98
CA ASP A 102 56.20 25.45 8.15
C ASP A 102 56.68 26.74 8.84
N LEU A 103 55.82 27.42 9.62
CA LEU A 103 56.19 28.60 10.40
C LEU A 103 56.97 28.28 11.69
N GLY A 104 56.73 27.11 12.31
CA GLY A 104 57.46 26.67 13.49
C GLY A 104 58.81 26.01 13.19
N ALA A 105 59.06 25.65 11.94
CA ALA A 105 60.34 25.13 11.45
C ALA A 105 61.31 26.23 10.95
N LEU A 106 60.85 27.48 10.92
CA LEU A 106 61.63 28.71 10.68
C LEU A 106 62.14 29.31 12.01
#